data_AF-A0A5D2C1Z3-F1
#
_entry.id   AF-A0A5D2C1Z3-F1
#
_cell.length_a   1.000
_cell.length_b   1.000
_cell.length_c   1.000
_cell.angle_alpha   90.00
_cell.angle_beta   90.00
_cell.angle_gamma   90.00
#
_symmetry.space_group_name_H-M   'P 1'
#
loop_
_entity.id
_entity.type
_entity.pdbx_description
1 polymer ?
#
loop_
_entity_poly.entity_id
_entity_poly.type
_entity_poly.pdbx_seq_one_letter_code
_entity_poly.pdbx_strand_id
1 'polypeptide(L)'
;MHEEKLVVTADLSSEEDMLYHKQWKQSNRLSLVLLRMIIANNIKANIPQTKSIKEYLMLVVESFHSMDKSLGILMAQLMTMKYDRLRRMQEYIIEMNNIAARLKTLGMMVDDSFLV
;
A
#
# COMPACT_ATOMS: atom_id res chain seq x y z
N MET A 1 -59.13 13.20 -20.11
CA MET A 1 -57.72 13.34 -20.53
C MET A 1 -56.92 13.72 -19.30
N HIS A 2 -56.27 12.78 -18.62
CA HIS A 2 -55.12 13.03 -17.74
C HIS A 2 -54.58 11.67 -17.28
N GLU A 3 -53.79 11.01 -18.14
CA GLU A 3 -53.12 9.75 -17.79
C GLU A 3 -51.63 9.75 -18.20
N GLU A 4 -51.08 10.90 -18.58
CA GLU A 4 -49.73 10.99 -19.17
C GLU A 4 -48.64 11.45 -18.18
N LYS A 5 -48.99 11.80 -16.93
CA LYS A 5 -48.03 12.40 -15.98
C LYS A 5 -47.18 11.39 -15.19
N LEU A 6 -47.59 10.12 -15.13
CA LEU A 6 -46.95 9.11 -14.26
C LEU A 6 -45.84 8.30 -14.94
N VAL A 7 -45.90 8.12 -16.26
CA VAL A 7 -44.91 7.32 -17.01
C VAL A 7 -43.59 8.09 -17.19
N VAL A 8 -43.67 9.40 -17.43
CA VAL A 8 -42.49 10.26 -17.67
C VAL A 8 -41.60 10.39 -16.44
N THR A 9 -42.16 10.37 -15.23
CA THR A 9 -41.38 10.60 -13.99
C THR A 9 -40.59 9.37 -13.51
N ALA A 10 -41.04 8.15 -13.81
CA ALA A 10 -40.33 6.94 -13.42
C ALA A 10 -39.15 6.63 -14.37
N ASP A 11 -39.32 6.94 -15.66
CA ASP A 11 -38.31 6.69 -16.69
C ASP A 11 -37.13 7.68 -16.56
N LEU A 12 -37.41 8.96 -16.27
CA LEU A 12 -36.38 9.97 -16.00
C LEU A 12 -35.57 9.68 -14.73
N SER A 13 -36.22 9.22 -13.64
CA SER A 13 -35.52 8.81 -12.42
C SER A 13 -34.59 7.61 -12.69
N SER A 14 -35.03 6.66 -13.52
CA SER A 14 -34.24 5.49 -13.94
C SER A 14 -33.04 5.89 -14.82
N GLU A 15 -33.21 6.84 -15.73
CA GLU A 15 -32.13 7.38 -16.56
C GLU A 15 -31.10 8.19 -15.76
N GLU A 16 -31.56 9.02 -14.83
CA GLU A 16 -30.71 9.78 -13.91
C GLU A 16 -29.90 8.84 -13.00
N ASP A 17 -30.52 7.81 -12.43
CA ASP A 17 -29.84 6.78 -11.63
C ASP A 17 -28.79 6.02 -12.44
N MET A 18 -29.13 5.68 -13.70
CA MET A 18 -28.19 5.03 -14.61
C MET A 18 -27.00 5.93 -14.95
N LEU A 19 -27.25 7.22 -15.19
CA LEU A 19 -26.21 8.21 -15.47
C LEU A 19 -25.30 8.40 -14.25
N TYR A 20 -25.88 8.54 -13.06
CA TYR A 20 -25.15 8.65 -11.80
C TYR A 20 -24.26 7.42 -11.57
N HIS A 21 -24.80 6.21 -11.75
CA HIS A 21 -24.03 4.98 -11.61
C HIS A 21 -22.86 4.89 -12.61
N LYS A 22 -23.08 5.35 -13.85
CA LYS A 22 -22.02 5.40 -14.87
C LYS A 22 -20.91 6.36 -14.47
N GLN A 23 -21.26 7.56 -14.01
CA GLN A 23 -20.30 8.55 -13.51
C GLN A 23 -19.54 8.04 -12.28
N TRP A 24 -20.22 7.41 -11.33
CA TRP A 24 -19.62 6.78 -10.16
C TRP A 24 -18.61 5.69 -10.54
N LYS A 25 -18.96 4.81 -11.47
CA LYS A 25 -18.03 3.78 -12.00
C LYS A 25 -16.79 4.40 -12.65
N GLN A 26 -16.97 5.46 -13.43
CA GLN A 26 -15.86 6.17 -14.07
C GLN A 26 -14.94 6.82 -13.02
N SER A 27 -15.52 7.53 -12.04
CA SER A 27 -14.78 8.15 -10.93
C SER A 27 -13.99 7.12 -10.12
N ASN A 28 -14.58 5.96 -9.83
CA ASN A 28 -13.89 4.87 -9.13
C ASN A 28 -12.71 4.31 -9.92
N ARG A 29 -12.87 4.16 -11.25
CA ARG A 29 -11.79 3.69 -12.12
C ARG A 29 -10.64 4.70 -12.13
N LEU A 30 -10.93 5.99 -12.25
CA LEU A 30 -9.92 7.05 -12.21
C LEU A 30 -9.21 7.11 -10.86
N SER A 31 -9.96 7.05 -9.76
CA SER A 31 -9.42 7.03 -8.40
C SER A 31 -8.50 5.83 -8.17
N LEU A 32 -8.86 4.65 -8.68
CA LEU A 32 -7.99 3.47 -8.60
C LEU A 32 -6.67 3.67 -9.36
N VAL A 33 -6.70 4.26 -10.56
CA VAL A 33 -5.48 4.58 -11.33
C VAL A 33 -4.60 5.57 -10.58
N LEU A 34 -5.21 6.63 -10.01
CA LEU A 34 -4.50 7.63 -9.23
C LEU A 34 -3.83 7.00 -7.99
N LEU A 35 -4.56 6.21 -7.21
CA LEU A 35 -4.02 5.52 -6.04
C LEU A 35 -2.82 4.64 -6.41
N ARG A 36 -2.94 3.86 -7.49
CA ARG A 36 -1.83 3.03 -8.00
C ARG A 36 -0.61 3.82 -8.46
N MET A 37 -0.78 5.09 -8.80
CA MET A 37 0.30 5.98 -9.22
C MET A 37 1.01 6.60 -8.01
N ILE A 38 0.26 7.00 -6.97
CA ILE A 38 0.81 7.75 -5.82
C ILE A 38 1.35 6.85 -4.70
N ILE A 39 0.93 5.59 -4.62
CA ILE A 39 1.42 4.67 -3.59
C ILE A 39 2.89 4.33 -3.83
N ALA A 40 3.66 4.35 -2.75
CA ALA A 40 5.08 4.06 -2.75
C ALA A 40 5.40 2.66 -3.34
N ASN A 41 6.48 2.57 -4.12
CA ASN A 41 6.82 1.39 -4.90
C ASN A 41 7.07 0.13 -4.04
N ASN A 42 7.69 0.30 -2.87
CA ASN A 42 7.92 -0.77 -1.89
C ASN A 42 6.63 -1.44 -1.41
N ILE A 43 5.53 -0.69 -1.36
CA ILE A 43 4.21 -1.19 -0.96
C ILE A 43 3.48 -1.77 -2.17
N LYS A 44 3.51 -1.04 -3.28
CA LYS A 44 2.90 -1.45 -4.54
C LYS A 44 3.41 -2.80 -5.05
N ALA A 45 4.69 -3.10 -4.84
CA ALA A 45 5.32 -4.35 -5.28
C ALA A 45 4.63 -5.61 -4.71
N ASN A 46 4.00 -5.50 -3.53
CA ASN A 46 3.38 -6.62 -2.84
C ASN A 46 1.86 -6.69 -3.05
N ILE A 47 1.27 -5.78 -3.84
CA ILE A 47 -0.18 -5.70 -4.03
C ILE A 47 -0.58 -6.32 -5.38
N PRO A 48 -1.45 -7.34 -5.40
CA PRO A 48 -1.96 -7.91 -6.64
C PRO A 48 -2.85 -6.93 -7.41
N GLN A 49 -3.02 -7.17 -8.71
CA GLN A 49 -3.88 -6.37 -9.57
C GLN A 49 -5.36 -6.58 -9.21
N THR A 50 -6.04 -5.56 -8.69
CA THR A 50 -7.48 -5.61 -8.37
C THR A 50 -8.29 -4.59 -9.17
N LYS A 51 -9.52 -4.93 -9.58
CA LYS A 51 -10.42 -3.98 -10.27
C LYS A 51 -11.28 -3.16 -9.29
N SER A 52 -11.35 -3.59 -8.03
CA SER A 52 -12.10 -2.93 -6.96
C SER A 52 -11.22 -1.96 -6.20
N ILE A 53 -11.63 -0.70 -6.14
CA ILE A 53 -10.94 0.32 -5.35
C ILE A 53 -10.95 0.01 -3.85
N LYS A 54 -12.04 -0.59 -3.37
CA LYS A 54 -12.19 -0.98 -1.96
C LYS A 54 -11.19 -2.08 -1.58
N GLU A 55 -11.11 -3.13 -2.40
CA GLU A 55 -10.14 -4.21 -2.18
C GLU A 55 -8.71 -3.69 -2.28
N TYR A 56 -8.44 -2.82 -3.24
CA TYR A 56 -7.13 -2.20 -3.40
C TYR A 56 -6.72 -1.43 -2.13
N LEU A 57 -7.60 -0.57 -1.59
CA LEU A 57 -7.33 0.18 -0.36
C LEU A 57 -7.09 -0.74 0.85
N MET A 58 -7.84 -1.83 0.96
CA MET A 58 -7.65 -2.80 2.05
C MET A 58 -6.27 -3.46 1.98
N LEU A 59 -5.84 -3.89 0.79
CA LEU A 59 -4.51 -4.49 0.57
C LEU A 59 -3.39 -3.49 0.86
N VAL A 60 -3.60 -2.21 0.53
CA VAL A 60 -2.65 -1.14 0.85
C VAL A 60 -2.47 -1.03 2.36
N VAL A 61 -3.56 -0.91 3.12
CA VAL A 61 -3.52 -0.80 4.59
C VAL A 61 -2.82 -2.01 5.21
N GLU A 62 -3.14 -3.22 4.77
CA GLU A 62 -2.51 -4.45 5.25
C GLU A 62 -0.99 -4.48 4.95
N SER A 63 -0.61 -4.09 3.73
CA SER A 63 0.79 -4.03 3.31
C SER A 63 1.58 -3.00 4.14
N PHE A 64 1.00 -1.83 4.39
CA PHE A 64 1.59 -0.81 5.27
C PHE A 64 1.80 -1.36 6.69
N HIS A 65 0.81 -2.01 7.27
CA HIS A 65 0.90 -2.56 8.62
C HIS A 65 2.00 -3.64 8.72
N SER A 66 2.07 -4.53 7.74
CA SER A 66 3.10 -5.57 7.67
C SER A 66 4.51 -4.97 7.53
N MET A 67 4.64 -3.94 6.70
CA MET A 67 5.91 -3.23 6.50
C MET A 67 6.35 -2.48 7.76
N ASP A 68 5.45 -1.75 8.42
CA ASP A 68 5.73 -1.02 9.66
C ASP A 68 6.19 -1.97 10.78
N LYS A 69 5.48 -3.10 10.95
CA LYS A 69 5.90 -4.14 11.88
C LYS A 69 7.30 -4.68 11.56
N SER A 70 7.58 -4.94 10.28
CA SER A 70 8.88 -5.44 9.83
C SER A 70 10.00 -4.43 10.05
N LEU A 71 9.74 -3.14 9.79
CA LEU A 71 10.67 -2.05 10.09
C LEU A 71 10.99 -1.99 11.58
N GLY A 72 9.98 -2.04 12.45
CA GLY A 72 10.18 -2.03 13.90
C GLY A 72 11.04 -3.20 14.39
N ILE A 73 10.78 -4.41 13.88
CA ILE A 73 11.57 -5.60 14.23
C ILE A 73 13.02 -5.46 13.77
N LEU A 74 13.25 -5.04 12.53
CA LEU A 74 14.60 -4.90 11.98
C LEU A 74 15.39 -3.79 12.69
N MET A 75 14.74 -2.67 13.01
CA MET A 75 15.36 -1.59 13.78
C MET A 75 15.73 -2.05 15.18
N ALA A 76 14.84 -2.77 15.87
CA ALA A 76 15.14 -3.34 17.17
C ALA A 76 16.31 -4.34 17.08
N GLN A 77 16.33 -5.21 16.07
CA GLN A 77 17.45 -6.13 15.82
C GLN A 77 18.75 -5.35 15.64
N LEU A 78 18.78 -4.35 14.75
CA LEU A 78 19.97 -3.54 14.49
C LEU A 78 20.49 -2.84 15.76
N MET A 79 19.61 -2.17 16.51
CA MET A 79 20.00 -1.41 17.71
C MET A 79 20.44 -2.29 18.87
N THR A 80 19.92 -3.52 18.97
CA THR A 80 20.25 -4.44 20.07
C THR A 80 21.41 -5.38 19.72
N MET A 81 21.82 -5.42 18.46
CA MET A 81 22.86 -6.30 17.97
C MET A 81 24.21 -5.96 18.59
N LYS A 82 24.79 -6.90 19.33
CA LYS A 82 26.12 -6.78 19.93
C LYS A 82 27.10 -7.76 19.31
N TYR A 83 28.36 -7.37 19.24
CA TYR A 83 29.44 -8.30 18.93
C TYR A 83 29.75 -9.14 20.17
N ASP A 84 29.43 -10.44 20.11
CA ASP A 84 29.55 -11.39 21.22
C ASP A 84 30.94 -12.05 21.32
N ARG A 85 31.86 -11.75 20.38
CA ARG A 85 33.21 -12.35 20.25
C ARG A 85 33.23 -13.87 20.04
N LEU A 86 32.07 -14.51 19.88
CA LEU A 86 31.96 -15.93 19.58
C LEU A 86 32.04 -16.19 18.08
N ARG A 87 31.48 -15.27 17.29
CA ARG A 87 31.52 -15.29 15.82
C ARG A 87 32.65 -14.42 15.26
N ARG A 88 33.01 -14.66 14.00
CA ARG A 88 34.04 -13.85 13.32
C ARG A 88 33.52 -12.43 13.10
N MET A 89 34.41 -11.45 13.19
CA MET A 89 34.08 -10.04 12.92
C MET A 89 33.45 -9.84 11.53
N GLN A 90 33.92 -10.57 10.52
CA GLN A 90 33.33 -10.54 9.18
C GLN A 90 31.87 -10.99 9.17
N GLU A 91 31.50 -12.02 9.93
CA GLU A 91 30.13 -12.52 10.01
C GLU A 91 29.22 -11.48 10.68
N TYR A 92 29.71 -10.83 11.73
CA TYR A 92 29.00 -9.75 12.41
C TYR A 92 28.72 -8.56 11.47
N ILE A 93 29.73 -8.10 10.73
CA ILE A 93 29.60 -6.99 9.76
C ILE A 93 28.62 -7.34 8.63
N ILE A 94 28.71 -8.57 8.10
CA ILE A 94 27.80 -9.04 7.05
C ILE A 94 26.35 -9.03 7.54
N GLU A 95 26.10 -9.50 8.76
CA GLU A 95 24.74 -9.54 9.29
C GLU A 95 24.19 -8.13 9.58
N MET A 96 25.01 -7.20 10.10
CA MET A 96 24.62 -5.79 10.24
C MET A 96 24.25 -5.16 8.89
N ASN A 97 25.08 -5.37 7.86
CA ASN A 97 24.83 -4.88 6.51
C ASN A 97 23.57 -5.52 5.89
N ASN A 98 23.31 -6.80 6.15
CA ASN A 98 22.10 -7.46 5.69
C ASN A 98 20.84 -6.85 6.32
N ILE A 99 20.86 -6.50 7.61
CA ILE A 99 19.73 -5.82 8.26
C ILE A 99 19.53 -4.44 7.65
N ALA A 100 20.60 -3.65 7.47
CA ALA A 100 20.54 -2.33 6.84
C ALA A 100 20.01 -2.39 5.40
N ALA A 101 20.45 -3.37 4.61
CA ALA A 101 19.95 -3.59 3.26
C ALA A 101 18.45 -3.91 3.25
N ARG A 102 17.96 -4.75 4.19
CA ARG A 102 16.54 -5.05 4.32
C ARG A 102 15.72 -3.82 4.72
N LEU A 103 16.19 -3.01 5.67
CA LEU A 103 15.58 -1.73 6.02
C LEU A 103 15.45 -0.81 4.80
N LYS A 104 16.50 -0.74 3.98
CA LYS A 104 16.50 0.02 2.72
C LYS A 104 15.43 -0.46 1.73
N THR A 105 15.22 -1.77 1.61
CA THR A 105 14.14 -2.30 0.75
C THR A 105 12.74 -1.90 1.22
N LEU A 106 12.57 -1.67 2.53
CA LEU A 106 11.33 -1.20 3.12
C LEU A 106 11.21 0.35 3.09
N GLY A 107 12.19 1.05 2.52
CA GLY A 107 12.18 2.51 2.38
C GLY A 107 12.86 3.26 3.52
N MET A 108 13.56 2.57 4.43
CA MET A 108 14.31 3.20 5.53
C MET A 108 15.81 3.15 5.23
N MET A 109 16.42 4.32 5.01
CA MET A 109 17.87 4.44 4.90
C MET A 109 18.47 4.44 6.32
N VAL A 110 19.51 3.64 6.51
CA VAL A 110 20.34 3.64 7.72
C VAL A 110 21.60 4.42 7.38
N ASP A 111 21.99 5.36 8.23
CA ASP A 111 23.23 6.11 8.06
C ASP A 111 24.43 5.22 8.41
N ASP A 112 25.51 5.33 7.64
CA ASP A 112 26.70 4.49 7.80
C ASP A 112 27.35 4.65 9.19
N SER A 113 27.11 5.75 9.90
CA SER A 113 27.58 5.94 11.28
C SER A 113 26.95 4.98 12.29
N PHE A 114 25.83 4.34 11.95
CA PHE A 114 25.20 3.29 12.75
C PHE A 114 25.71 1.88 12.40
N LEU A 115 26.56 1.76 11.38
CA LEU A 115 27.15 0.50 10.92
C LEU A 115 28.63 0.41 11.37
N VAL A 116 29.22 -0.78 11.22
CA VAL A 116 30.58 -1.13 11.69
C VAL A 116 31.57 -1.16 10.54
#